data_AF-A0A0K8MEB0-F1
#
_entry.id   AF-A0A0K8MEB0-F1
#
_cell.length_a   1.000
_cell.length_b   1.000
_cell.length_c   1.000
_cell.angle_alpha   90.00
_cell.angle_beta   90.00
_cell.angle_gamma   90.00
#
_symmetry.space_group_name_H-M   'P 1'
#
loop_
_entity.id
_entity.type
_entity.pdbx_description
1 polymer ?
#
loop_
_entity_poly.entity_id
_entity_poly.type
_entity_poly.pdbx_seq_one_letter_code
_entity_poly.pdbx_strand_id
1 'polypeptide(L)'
;MIKNNRQSVLNLAEMDAAIIIKEDGTLEASLPEITTDTVPENVFTGAALVYALSNPEICQMIYRNFAQECVRRKSVSSSVIH
;
A
#
# COMPACT_ATOMS: atom_id res chain seq x y z
N MET A 1 7.64 -1.65 30.65
CA MET A 1 6.97 -1.99 29.37
C MET A 1 8.06 -2.41 28.40
N ILE A 2 8.23 -3.73 28.17
CA ILE A 2 9.31 -4.25 27.33
C ILE A 2 8.88 -4.06 25.87
N LYS A 3 9.49 -3.11 25.16
CA LYS A 3 9.36 -3.02 23.70
C LYS A 3 10.15 -4.19 23.10
N ASN A 4 9.46 -5.30 22.82
CA ASN A 4 10.05 -6.38 22.04
C ASN A 4 10.27 -5.87 20.62
N ASN A 5 11.47 -5.36 20.36
CA ASN A 5 11.89 -4.95 19.03
C ASN A 5 12.28 -6.21 18.26
N ARG A 6 11.27 -6.94 17.75
CA ARG A 6 11.52 -8.05 16.81
C ARG A 6 12.02 -7.44 15.52
N GLN A 7 13.34 -7.42 15.32
CA GLN A 7 13.93 -7.19 14.01
C GLN A 7 13.58 -8.39 13.13
N SER A 8 12.49 -8.26 12.37
CA SER A 8 12.20 -9.13 11.24
C SER A 8 13.11 -8.72 10.09
N VAL A 9 14.08 -9.57 9.75
CA VAL A 9 14.88 -9.41 8.54
C VAL A 9 14.04 -9.89 7.36
N LEU A 10 13.68 -8.96 6.48
CA LEU A 10 13.00 -9.26 5.24
C LEU A 10 14.06 -9.60 4.18
N ASN A 11 14.01 -10.82 3.64
CA ASN A 11 14.87 -11.19 2.52
C ASN A 11 14.12 -10.91 1.22
N LEU A 12 14.69 -10.04 0.39
CA LEU A 12 14.15 -9.68 -0.91
C LEU A 12 15.02 -10.29 -2.01
N ALA A 13 14.38 -10.85 -3.03
CA ALA A 13 15.05 -11.23 -4.27
C ALA A 13 15.38 -9.98 -5.09
N GLU A 14 16.27 -10.14 -6.08
CA GLU A 14 16.77 -9.03 -6.92
C GLU A 14 15.66 -8.25 -7.64
N MET A 15 14.55 -8.91 -7.99
CA MET A 15 13.42 -8.31 -8.70
C MET A 15 12.22 -8.02 -7.80
N ASP A 16 12.37 -8.07 -6.47
CA ASP A 16 11.30 -7.71 -5.56
C ASP A 16 11.20 -6.19 -5.39
N ALA A 17 9.97 -5.68 -5.41
CA ALA A 17 9.66 -4.32 -5.02
C ALA A 17 9.34 -4.26 -3.52
N ALA A 18 9.86 -3.25 -2.83
CA ALA A 18 9.58 -3.01 -1.41
C ALA A 18 9.03 -1.60 -1.20
N ILE A 19 7.99 -1.49 -0.38
CA ILE A 19 7.41 -0.22 0.06
C ILE A 19 7.29 -0.26 1.57
N ILE A 20 7.83 0.76 2.24
CA ILE A 20 7.77 0.94 3.69
C ILE A 20 6.96 2.20 3.95
N ILE A 21 5.89 2.06 4.73
CA ILE A 21 5.09 3.17 5.24
C ILE A 21 5.43 3.32 6.72
N LYS A 22 5.95 4.48 7.10
CA LYS A 22 6.39 4.75 8.47
C LYS A 22 5.26 5.36 9.29
N GLU A 23 5.38 5.25 10.62
CA GLU A 23 4.39 5.80 11.56
C GLU A 23 4.24 7.32 11.45
N ASP A 24 5.29 8.04 11.04
CA ASP A 24 5.28 9.48 10.80
C ASP A 24 4.59 9.89 9.49
N GLY A 25 4.06 8.91 8.74
CA GLY A 25 3.40 9.12 7.45
C GLY A 25 4.35 9.26 6.28
N THR A 26 5.66 9.17 6.49
CA THR A 26 6.63 9.15 5.38
C THR A 26 6.68 7.78 4.71
N LEU A 27 7.13 7.78 3.45
CA LEU A 27 7.22 6.60 2.61
C LEU A 27 8.65 6.41 2.11
N GLU A 28 9.13 5.17 2.18
CA GLU A 28 10.34 4.72 1.50
C GLU A 28 9.97 3.61 0.51
N ALA A 29 10.61 3.62 -0.65
CA ALA A 29 10.41 2.57 -1.64
C ALA A 29 11.75 2.16 -2.24
N SER A 30 11.89 0.87 -2.51
CA SER A 30 12.99 0.28 -3.26
C SER A 30 12.38 -0.49 -4.42
N LEU A 31 12.63 0.00 -5.64
CA LEU A 31 12.21 -0.66 -6.87
C LEU A 31 13.47 -1.13 -7.60
N PRO A 32 13.47 -2.35 -8.15
CA PRO A 32 14.61 -2.86 -8.91
C PRO A 32 14.77 -2.07 -10.21
N GLU A 33 16.01 -2.00 -10.70
CA GLU A 33 16.31 -1.45 -12.02
C GLU A 33 15.82 -2.42 -13.10
N ILE A 34 14.99 -1.94 -14.03
CA ILE A 34 14.49 -2.78 -15.11
C ILE A 34 15.46 -2.70 -16.29
N THR A 35 16.18 -3.79 -16.52
CA THR A 35 17.12 -3.95 -17.64
C THR A 35 16.55 -4.77 -18.79
N THR A 36 15.32 -5.28 -18.63
CA THR A 36 14.61 -6.13 -19.59
C THR A 36 13.54 -5.37 -20.36
N ASP A 37 13.19 -5.84 -21.56
CA ASP A 37 12.15 -5.21 -22.40
C ASP A 37 10.73 -5.30 -21.80
N THR A 38 10.55 -6.17 -20.79
CA THR A 38 9.29 -6.35 -20.06
C THR A 38 9.48 -6.04 -18.58
N VAL A 39 8.52 -5.33 -18.00
CA VAL A 39 8.47 -5.02 -16.56
C VAL A 39 7.68 -6.13 -15.85
N PRO A 40 8.24 -6.81 -14.84
CA PRO A 40 7.48 -7.77 -14.04
C PRO A 40 6.28 -7.11 -13.34
N GLU A 41 5.17 -7.84 -13.25
CA GLU A 41 3.90 -7.31 -12.72
C GLU A 41 4.02 -6.82 -11.27
N ASN A 42 4.81 -7.51 -10.43
CA ASN A 42 5.08 -7.11 -9.05
C ASN A 42 5.80 -5.76 -8.99
N VAL A 43 6.78 -5.54 -9.88
CA VAL A 43 7.52 -4.26 -9.95
C VAL A 43 6.63 -3.14 -10.47
N PHE A 44 5.84 -3.42 -11.52
CA PHE A 44 4.87 -2.46 -12.04
C PHE A 44 3.84 -2.07 -10.97
N THR A 45 3.29 -3.04 -10.24
CA THR A 45 2.34 -2.81 -9.15
C THR A 45 2.97 -1.99 -8.03
N GLY A 46 4.20 -2.32 -7.62
CA GLY A 46 4.95 -1.54 -6.64
C GLY A 46 5.13 -0.09 -7.10
N ALA A 47 5.59 0.13 -8.33
CA ALA A 47 5.75 1.47 -8.90
C ALA A 47 4.43 2.26 -8.93
N ALA A 48 3.33 1.62 -9.33
CA ALA A 48 2.00 2.24 -9.36
C ALA A 48 1.55 2.67 -7.96
N LEU A 49 1.78 1.84 -6.94
CA LEU A 49 1.48 2.18 -5.55
C LEU A 49 2.33 3.33 -5.04
N VAL A 50 3.64 3.33 -5.30
CA VAL A 50 4.54 4.43 -4.92
C VAL A 50 4.09 5.74 -5.56
N TYR A 51 3.73 5.71 -6.84
CA TYR A 51 3.21 6.87 -7.55
C TYR A 51 1.89 7.37 -6.93
N ALA A 52 0.94 6.46 -6.69
CA ALA A 52 -0.34 6.80 -6.09
C ALA A 52 -0.17 7.44 -4.71
N LEU A 53 0.72 6.90 -3.87
CA LEU A 53 0.98 7.40 -2.51
C LEU A 53 1.71 8.75 -2.51
N SER A 54 2.48 9.03 -3.56
CA SER A 54 3.20 10.31 -3.72
C SER A 54 2.33 11.41 -4.36
N ASN A 55 1.12 11.07 -4.80
CA ASN A 55 0.19 12.01 -5.44
C ASN A 55 -1.00 12.32 -4.51
N PRO A 56 -1.09 13.54 -3.95
CA PRO A 56 -2.14 13.91 -3.01
C PRO A 56 -3.57 13.76 -3.56
N GLU A 57 -3.78 14.02 -4.85
CA GLU A 57 -5.10 13.94 -5.49
C GLU A 57 -5.58 12.49 -5.57
N ILE A 58 -4.68 11.58 -5.95
CA ILE A 58 -4.96 10.14 -6.00
C ILE A 58 -5.23 9.61 -4.59
N CYS A 59 -4.40 9.97 -3.61
CA CYS A 59 -4.61 9.64 -2.21
C CYS A 59 -5.99 10.10 -1.71
N GLN A 60 -6.38 11.33 -2.03
CA GLN A 60 -7.69 11.87 -1.64
C GLN A 60 -8.83 11.11 -2.32
N MET A 61 -8.68 10.73 -3.59
CA MET A 61 -9.66 9.91 -4.31
C MET A 61 -9.81 8.53 -3.67
N ILE A 62 -8.70 7.84 -3.37
CA ILE A 62 -8.69 6.54 -2.68
C ILE A 62 -9.41 6.65 -1.33
N TYR A 63 -9.08 7.68 -0.55
CA TYR A 63 -9.70 7.91 0.75
C TYR A 63 -11.22 8.09 0.64
N ARG A 64 -11.71 8.92 -0.30
CA ARG A 64 -13.14 9.14 -0.51
C ARG A 64 -13.87 7.85 -0.85
N ASN A 65 -13.31 7.08 -1.78
CA ASN A 65 -13.89 5.81 -2.21
C ASN A 65 -13.95 4.80 -1.04
N PHE A 66 -12.87 4.70 -0.26
CA PHE A 66 -12.82 3.85 0.90
C PHE A 66 -13.85 4.26 1.97
N ALA A 67 -13.95 5.56 2.28
CA ALA A 67 -14.91 6.07 3.24
C ALA A 67 -16.36 5.79 2.81
N GLN A 68 -16.69 6.00 1.52
CA GLN A 68 -18.00 5.68 0.97
C GLN A 68 -18.33 4.19 1.09
N GLU A 69 -17.37 3.31 0.77
CA GLU A 69 -17.56 1.86 0.85
C GLU A 69 -17.77 1.40 2.31
N CYS A 70 -17.06 1.98 3.27
CA CYS A 70 -17.29 1.71 4.69
C CYS A 70 -18.70 2.11 5.15
N VAL A 71 -19.22 3.24 4.69
CA VAL A 71 -20.59 3.69 4.98
C VAL A 71 -21.61 2.75 4.35
N ARG A 72 -21.40 2.35 3.09
CA ARG A 72 -22.27 1.39 2.38
C ARG A 72 -22.34 0.04 3.09
N ARG A 73 -21.21 -0.47 3.61
CA ARG A 73 -21.18 -1.74 4.35
C ARG A 73 -21.91 -1.64 5.70
N LYS A 74 -21.83 -0.50 6.38
CA LYS A 74 -22.56 -0.26 7.63
C LYS A 74 -24.08 -0.20 7.42
N SER A 75 -24.55 0.44 6.34
CA SER A 75 -25.99 0.50 6.05
C SER A 75 -26.57 -0.87 5.70
N VAL A 76 -25.90 -1.64 4.85
CA VAL A 76 -26.33 -3.02 4.50
C VAL A 76 -26.34 -3.96 5.71
N SER A 77 -25.35 -3.84 6.61
CA SER A 77 -25.33 -4.64 7.85
C SER A 77 -26.46 -4.29 8.83
N SER A 78 -27.02 -3.09 8.75
CA SER A 78 -28.15 -2.66 9.60
C SER A 78 -29.52 -3.08 9.04
N SER A 79 -29.60 -3.42 7.75
CA SER A 79 -30.85 -3.81 7.07
C SER A 79 -31.17 -5.31 7.13
N VAL A 80 -30.28 -6.12 7.72
CA VAL A 80 -30.46 -7.59 7.86
C VAL A 80 -31.03 -7.97 9.24
N ILE A 81 -31.32 -6.99 10.10
CA ILE A 81 -31.99 -7.20 11.39
C ILE A 81 -33.36 -6.51 11.34
N HIS A 82 -34.33 -7.12 10.66
CA HIS A 82 -35.76 -6.92 10.91
C HIS A 82 -36.57 -8.10 10.38
#